data_AF-A0A0T6A722-F1
#
_entry.id   AF-A0A0T6A722-F1
#
_cell.length_a   1.000
_cell.length_b   1.000
_cell.length_c   1.000
_cell.angle_alpha   90.00
_cell.angle_beta   90.00
_cell.angle_gamma   90.00
#
_symmetry.space_group_name_H-M   'P 1'
#
loop_
_entity.id
_entity.type
_entity.pdbx_description
1 polymer ?
#
loop_
_entity_poly.entity_id
_entity_poly.type
_entity_poly.pdbx_seq_one_letter_code
_entity_poly.pdbx_strand_id
1 'polypeptide(L)'
;MRFRTTLLLAGVLALLGLAYYFLEIREARKQDETKLVPFQEKEVSTLSIRRGETVITLIREEQGWRMSQPVEDRGDEREIIALLGNVTRARIERTLEAQENIGEFGLQNPAIVLTVQLKDKDQPFTLEVGIAAPAGFSAYARRPGEKKILLVPATVKASLEREPFAFRSKAPLFIDREGVRTVRVSWNSLQLRLERREKNEWWIIHPLEAKADPAKMSDFLRAVTQDQVTTFLDKPPANLGSLGLDPPRGEITFALEGEAEATLLLGTRKKPGGLYARRRGEQQILELKEAFVKGLPQHAADLRDRTLLNFDHGQVARIELESPRGRTLVTKEGDTWKIKEPEEALADQRVVEDLLWDLVRARVKEFVTDNAKTLKPYGLDAPAVTIRLWDKGEKPLTSLALNRADKREGAYVRVGSGQAVALVEARLFEQLTQGPSDLRRRQLLSFEMWDVGKMGLSRDGQEILLEKQKDRWQLKKPREGKTKYAAVTDLLNDIKNLKWEKVVAREPTDLSRYGLEKPAATVTLTKTDGKPLGTLLLGKTEGDLLYAKTQDHPDIYAVPSTFLKSLPQDPAALLE
;
A
#
# COMPACT_ATOMS: atom_id res chain seq x y z
N MET A 1 63.99 -24.02 -9.00
CA MET A 1 63.10 -25.17 -8.66
C MET A 1 63.60 -26.41 -9.37
N ARG A 2 63.74 -27.55 -8.69
CA ARG A 2 64.31 -28.77 -9.28
C ARG A 2 63.29 -29.37 -10.27
N PHE A 3 63.65 -29.53 -11.54
CA PHE A 3 62.79 -30.03 -12.64
C PHE A 3 62.03 -31.33 -12.29
N ARG A 4 62.66 -32.20 -11.48
CA ARG A 4 62.06 -33.44 -10.97
C ARG A 4 60.85 -33.22 -10.06
N THR A 5 60.89 -32.23 -9.18
CA THR A 5 59.75 -31.86 -8.32
C THR A 5 58.59 -31.30 -9.13
N THR A 6 58.85 -30.56 -10.21
CA THR A 6 57.82 -30.02 -11.10
C THR A 6 57.11 -31.11 -11.91
N LEU A 7 57.86 -32.10 -12.43
CA LEU A 7 57.28 -33.26 -13.12
C LEU A 7 56.43 -34.13 -12.18
N LEU A 8 56.87 -34.30 -10.94
CA LEU A 8 56.14 -35.08 -9.93
C LEU A 8 54.83 -34.37 -9.54
N LEU A 9 54.87 -33.04 -9.35
CA LEU A 9 53.67 -32.23 -9.11
C LEU A 9 52.70 -32.26 -10.30
N ALA A 10 53.21 -32.20 -11.54
CA ALA A 10 52.38 -32.30 -12.74
C ALA A 10 51.70 -33.68 -12.87
N GLY A 11 52.41 -34.76 -12.54
CA GLY A 11 51.83 -36.11 -12.49
C GLY A 11 50.75 -36.27 -11.43
N VAL A 12 50.95 -35.68 -10.24
CA VAL A 12 49.93 -35.66 -9.17
C VAL A 12 48.70 -34.84 -9.60
N LEU A 13 48.90 -33.69 -10.25
CA LEU A 13 47.80 -32.87 -10.75
C LEU A 13 46.97 -33.60 -11.82
N ALA A 14 47.63 -34.32 -12.74
CA ALA A 14 46.95 -35.13 -13.75
C ALA A 14 46.16 -36.29 -13.14
N LEU A 15 46.69 -36.94 -12.10
CA LEU A 15 45.99 -37.98 -11.34
C LEU A 15 44.78 -37.42 -10.58
N LEU A 16 44.91 -36.24 -9.97
CA LEU A 16 43.80 -35.55 -9.31
C LEU A 16 42.72 -35.12 -10.31
N GLY A 17 43.12 -34.65 -11.50
CA GLY A 17 42.18 -34.31 -12.58
C GLY A 17 41.43 -35.54 -13.12
N LEU A 18 42.10 -36.67 -13.31
CA LEU A 18 41.47 -37.94 -13.69
C LEU A 18 40.56 -38.48 -12.59
N ALA A 19 40.97 -38.39 -11.32
CA ALA A 19 40.16 -38.78 -10.18
C ALA A 19 38.91 -37.91 -10.05
N TYR A 20 39.04 -36.59 -10.21
CA TYR A 20 37.91 -35.66 -10.23
C TYR A 20 36.95 -35.97 -11.38
N TYR A 21 37.43 -36.14 -12.61
CA TYR A 21 36.62 -36.50 -13.77
C TYR A 21 35.87 -37.83 -13.58
N PHE A 22 36.53 -38.88 -13.08
CA PHE A 22 35.90 -40.17 -12.80
C PHE A 22 34.88 -40.10 -11.65
N LEU A 23 35.16 -39.33 -10.60
CA LEU A 23 34.23 -39.14 -9.49
C LEU A 23 33.01 -38.34 -9.94
N GLU A 24 33.19 -37.24 -10.66
CA GLU A 24 32.10 -36.39 -11.15
C GLU A 24 31.20 -37.13 -12.15
N ILE A 25 31.76 -37.90 -13.08
CA ILE A 25 30.97 -38.74 -13.99
C ILE A 25 30.25 -39.86 -13.24
N ARG A 26 30.89 -40.49 -12.26
CA ARG A 26 30.27 -41.55 -11.46
C ARG A 26 29.15 -40.99 -10.59
N GLU A 27 29.33 -39.80 -10.02
CA GLU A 27 28.31 -39.10 -9.24
C GLU A 27 27.16 -38.63 -10.12
N ALA A 28 27.43 -38.05 -11.30
CA ALA A 28 26.42 -37.67 -12.28
C ALA A 28 25.61 -38.89 -12.75
N ARG A 29 26.27 -40.02 -13.04
CA ARG A 29 25.62 -41.28 -13.44
C ARG A 29 24.78 -41.88 -12.31
N LYS A 30 25.28 -41.86 -11.06
CA LYS A 30 24.50 -42.25 -9.87
C LYS A 30 23.29 -41.35 -9.65
N GLN A 31 23.43 -40.04 -9.85
CA GLN A 31 22.32 -39.11 -9.73
C GLN A 31 21.26 -39.34 -10.81
N ASP A 32 21.66 -39.61 -12.05
CA ASP A 32 20.76 -39.94 -13.15
C ASP A 32 20.01 -41.25 -12.93
N GLU A 33 20.66 -42.28 -12.36
CA GLU A 33 20.01 -43.54 -12.02
C GLU A 33 18.91 -43.39 -10.95
N THR A 34 18.97 -42.35 -10.12
CA THR A 34 17.92 -42.07 -9.12
C THR A 34 16.75 -41.26 -9.67
N LYS A 35 16.80 -40.73 -10.89
CA LYS A 35 15.70 -39.93 -11.46
C LYS A 35 14.55 -40.82 -11.92
N LEU A 36 13.33 -40.42 -11.60
CA LEU A 36 12.13 -41.14 -12.06
C LEU A 36 11.97 -41.07 -13.59
N VAL A 37 12.19 -39.88 -14.15
CA VAL A 37 12.04 -39.61 -15.59
C VAL A 37 13.30 -38.98 -16.18
N PRO A 38 13.62 -39.26 -17.46
CA PRO A 38 14.87 -38.83 -18.08
C PRO A 38 14.76 -37.49 -18.84
N PHE A 39 13.76 -36.65 -18.52
CA PHE A 39 13.47 -35.40 -19.25
C PHE A 39 13.19 -34.25 -18.29
N GLN A 40 13.27 -33.03 -18.83
CA GLN A 40 12.92 -31.80 -18.11
C GLN A 40 11.53 -31.32 -18.50
N GLU A 41 10.89 -30.57 -17.60
CA GLU A 41 9.57 -29.97 -17.85
C GLU A 41 9.50 -29.22 -19.18
N LYS A 42 10.52 -28.42 -19.52
CA LYS A 42 10.54 -27.57 -20.73
C LYS A 42 10.55 -28.35 -22.06
N GLU A 43 10.91 -29.62 -22.01
CA GLU A 43 11.00 -30.53 -23.16
C GLU A 43 9.65 -31.17 -23.50
N VAL A 44 8.68 -31.12 -22.57
CA VAL A 44 7.36 -31.72 -22.74
C VAL A 44 6.51 -30.90 -23.71
N SER A 45 6.02 -31.54 -24.77
CA SER A 45 5.06 -30.97 -25.73
C SER A 45 3.64 -31.42 -25.44
N THR A 46 3.43 -32.68 -25.03
CA THR A 46 2.11 -33.23 -24.67
C THR A 46 2.22 -34.13 -23.46
N LEU A 47 1.21 -34.08 -22.61
CA LEU A 47 1.05 -34.90 -21.41
C LEU A 47 -0.34 -35.51 -21.42
N SER A 48 -0.45 -36.83 -21.31
CA SER A 48 -1.72 -37.54 -21.16
C SER A 48 -1.73 -38.35 -19.87
N ILE A 49 -2.81 -38.22 -19.09
CA ILE A 49 -3.03 -38.93 -17.84
C ILE A 49 -4.32 -39.74 -18.00
N ARG A 50 -4.19 -41.06 -18.03
CA ARG A 50 -5.34 -41.97 -18.10
C ARG A 50 -5.58 -42.62 -16.75
N ARG A 51 -6.82 -42.51 -16.25
CA ARG A 51 -7.31 -43.11 -15.00
C ARG A 51 -8.70 -43.72 -15.24
N GLY A 52 -8.77 -45.05 -15.34
CA GLY A 52 -9.99 -45.72 -15.78
C GLY A 52 -10.47 -45.17 -17.13
N GLU A 53 -11.70 -44.65 -17.18
CA GLU A 53 -12.29 -44.00 -18.38
C GLU A 53 -11.89 -42.53 -18.54
N THR A 54 -11.34 -41.90 -17.50
CA THR A 54 -10.94 -40.49 -17.57
C THR A 54 -9.59 -40.37 -18.26
N VAL A 55 -9.55 -39.56 -19.32
CA VAL A 55 -8.31 -39.17 -19.99
C VAL A 55 -8.18 -37.66 -19.94
N ILE A 56 -7.07 -37.19 -19.36
CA ILE A 56 -6.69 -35.77 -19.35
C ILE A 56 -5.53 -35.62 -20.31
N THR A 57 -5.73 -34.87 -21.39
CA THR A 57 -4.66 -34.60 -22.35
C THR A 57 -4.38 -33.09 -22.38
N LEU A 58 -3.13 -32.75 -22.10
CA LEU A 58 -2.62 -31.38 -21.97
C LEU A 58 -1.54 -31.17 -23.03
N ILE A 59 -1.73 -30.19 -23.89
CA ILE A 59 -0.87 -29.86 -25.03
C ILE A 59 -0.26 -28.48 -24.78
N ARG A 60 1.05 -28.36 -24.98
CA ARG A 60 1.73 -27.07 -24.91
C ARG A 60 1.57 -26.34 -26.25
N GLU A 61 1.09 -25.11 -26.19
CA GLU A 61 0.90 -24.19 -27.31
C GLU A 61 1.76 -22.92 -27.08
N GLU A 62 1.76 -22.00 -28.05
CA GLU A 62 2.51 -20.74 -27.94
C GLU A 62 2.02 -19.85 -26.78
N GLN A 63 0.70 -19.86 -26.52
CA GLN A 63 0.05 -19.02 -25.51
C GLN A 63 -0.15 -19.74 -24.16
N GLY A 64 0.59 -20.83 -23.91
CA GLY A 64 0.53 -21.61 -22.68
C GLY A 64 0.08 -23.05 -22.91
N TRP A 65 -0.71 -23.61 -22.00
CA TRP A 65 -1.22 -24.98 -22.13
C TRP A 65 -2.68 -25.01 -22.53
N ARG A 66 -3.06 -26.01 -23.32
CA ARG A 66 -4.45 -26.33 -23.67
C ARG A 66 -4.80 -27.72 -23.17
N MET A 67 -6.00 -27.88 -22.62
CA MET A 67 -6.61 -29.17 -22.39
C MET A 67 -7.41 -29.57 -23.63
N SER A 68 -7.11 -30.73 -24.22
CA SER A 68 -7.91 -31.28 -25.34
C SER A 68 -8.91 -32.34 -24.89
N GLN A 69 -8.67 -32.97 -23.73
CA GLN A 69 -9.57 -33.96 -23.12
C GLN A 69 -9.65 -33.77 -21.60
N PRO A 70 -10.82 -34.02 -20.98
CA PRO A 70 -12.06 -34.54 -21.59
C PRO A 70 -12.88 -33.49 -22.34
N VAL A 71 -12.56 -32.21 -22.17
CA VAL A 71 -13.22 -31.07 -22.82
C VAL A 71 -12.13 -30.12 -23.30
N GLU A 72 -12.33 -29.55 -24.49
CA GLU A 72 -11.42 -28.53 -24.99
C GLU A 72 -11.53 -27.24 -24.17
N ASP A 73 -10.42 -26.84 -23.55
CA ASP A 73 -10.36 -25.64 -22.70
C ASP A 73 -8.92 -25.16 -22.53
N ARG A 74 -8.73 -23.95 -22.00
CA ARG A 74 -7.41 -23.46 -21.65
C ARG A 74 -6.90 -24.14 -20.38
N GLY A 75 -5.62 -24.51 -20.38
CA GLY A 75 -4.94 -25.10 -19.24
C GLY A 75 -4.52 -24.06 -18.19
N ASP A 76 -4.55 -24.45 -16.92
CA ASP A 76 -3.94 -23.71 -15.82
C ASP A 76 -2.44 -24.03 -15.79
N GLU A 77 -1.65 -23.16 -16.42
CA GLU A 77 -0.22 -23.35 -16.57
C GLU A 77 0.48 -23.60 -15.23
N ARG A 78 0.10 -22.89 -14.17
CA ARG A 78 0.73 -23.05 -12.84
C ARG A 78 0.54 -24.47 -12.31
N GLU A 79 -0.67 -25.01 -12.48
CA GLU A 79 -1.03 -26.34 -11.98
C GLU A 79 -0.39 -27.46 -12.81
N ILE A 80 -0.26 -27.24 -14.12
CA ILE A 80 0.38 -28.18 -15.04
C ILE A 80 1.90 -28.21 -14.81
N ILE A 81 2.52 -27.04 -14.67
CA ILE A 81 3.94 -26.90 -14.31
C ILE A 81 4.21 -27.53 -12.94
N ALA A 82 3.35 -27.32 -11.95
CA ALA A 82 3.49 -27.95 -10.64
C ALA A 82 3.46 -29.48 -10.74
N LEU A 83 2.55 -30.05 -11.53
CA LEU A 83 2.50 -31.50 -11.79
C LEU A 83 3.79 -32.00 -12.45
N LEU A 84 4.22 -31.36 -13.56
CA LEU A 84 5.43 -31.76 -14.27
C LEU A 84 6.67 -31.62 -13.39
N GLY A 85 6.75 -30.56 -12.58
CA GLY A 85 7.80 -30.36 -11.61
C GLY A 85 7.83 -31.45 -10.54
N ASN A 86 6.67 -31.95 -10.09
CA ASN A 86 6.63 -33.07 -9.14
C ASN A 86 7.11 -34.38 -9.76
N VAL A 87 6.76 -34.65 -11.02
CA VAL A 87 7.19 -35.85 -11.75
C VAL A 87 8.69 -35.79 -12.10
N THR A 88 9.17 -34.65 -12.63
CA THR A 88 10.55 -34.49 -13.10
C THR A 88 11.57 -34.40 -11.97
N ARG A 89 11.18 -33.88 -10.80
CA ARG A 89 12.04 -33.82 -9.60
C ARG A 89 11.96 -35.08 -8.73
N ALA A 90 11.01 -35.98 -8.99
CA ALA A 90 10.86 -37.20 -8.22
C ALA A 90 12.09 -38.10 -8.39
N ARG A 91 12.51 -38.67 -7.26
CA ARG A 91 13.57 -39.68 -7.21
C ARG A 91 12.98 -41.05 -6.93
N ILE A 92 13.61 -42.07 -7.52
CA ILE A 92 13.35 -43.47 -7.19
C ILE A 92 13.92 -43.70 -5.78
N GLU A 93 13.05 -43.98 -4.82
CA GLU A 93 13.42 -44.21 -3.42
C GLU A 93 13.95 -45.63 -3.22
N ARG A 94 13.35 -46.59 -3.94
CA ARG A 94 13.73 -48.00 -3.91
C ARG A 94 13.33 -48.69 -5.20
N THR A 95 14.11 -49.69 -5.61
CA THR A 95 13.78 -50.58 -6.73
C THR A 95 13.55 -51.99 -6.20
N LEU A 96 12.48 -52.64 -6.65
CA LEU A 96 12.12 -54.02 -6.34
C LEU A 96 12.15 -54.85 -7.64
N GLU A 97 12.56 -56.11 -7.54
CA GLU A 97 12.46 -57.06 -8.65
C GLU A 97 11.01 -57.59 -8.74
N ALA A 98 10.41 -57.59 -9.93
CA ALA A 98 9.08 -58.17 -10.12
C ALA A 98 9.15 -59.70 -10.10
N GLN A 99 8.82 -60.32 -8.96
CA GLN A 99 8.60 -61.76 -8.87
C GLN A 99 7.19 -62.11 -9.37
N GLU A 100 6.98 -62.10 -10.69
CA GLU A 100 5.75 -62.51 -11.43
C GLU A 100 4.38 -61.89 -11.03
N ASN A 101 4.24 -61.29 -9.85
CA ASN A 101 2.99 -60.88 -9.24
C ASN A 101 2.89 -59.34 -9.15
N ILE A 102 2.99 -58.66 -10.29
CA ILE A 102 2.84 -57.20 -10.40
C ILE A 102 1.43 -56.70 -10.01
N GLY A 103 0.46 -57.62 -9.89
CA GLY A 103 -0.90 -57.35 -9.47
C GLY A 103 -1.00 -56.81 -8.04
N GLU A 104 -0.18 -57.30 -7.11
CA GLU A 104 -0.16 -56.85 -5.70
C GLU A 104 0.22 -55.37 -5.56
N PHE A 105 0.93 -54.83 -6.54
CA PHE A 105 1.35 -53.43 -6.59
C PHE A 105 0.38 -52.53 -7.38
N GLY A 106 -0.72 -53.09 -7.89
CA GLY A 106 -1.69 -52.38 -8.74
C GLY A 106 -1.13 -52.03 -10.12
N LEU A 107 -0.17 -52.80 -10.65
CA LEU A 107 0.50 -52.54 -11.93
C LEU A 107 0.09 -53.51 -13.05
N GLN A 108 -0.67 -54.57 -12.75
CA GLN A 108 -1.25 -55.45 -13.77
C GLN A 108 -2.29 -54.70 -14.61
N ASN A 109 -3.15 -53.92 -13.93
CA ASN A 109 -4.07 -52.97 -14.53
C ASN A 109 -3.77 -51.61 -13.87
N PRO A 110 -2.80 -50.85 -14.39
CA PRO A 110 -2.30 -49.67 -13.70
C PRO A 110 -3.41 -48.65 -13.47
N ALA A 111 -3.55 -48.22 -12.21
CA ALA A 111 -4.56 -47.25 -11.79
C ALA A 111 -4.40 -45.91 -12.53
N ILE A 112 -3.16 -45.56 -12.88
CA ILE A 112 -2.81 -44.35 -13.60
C ILE A 112 -1.75 -44.69 -14.64
N VAL A 113 -1.93 -44.21 -15.86
CA VAL A 113 -0.88 -44.23 -16.87
C VAL A 113 -0.61 -42.81 -17.33
N LEU A 114 0.65 -42.40 -17.17
CA LEU A 114 1.19 -41.14 -17.62
C LEU A 114 1.92 -41.36 -18.95
N THR A 115 1.53 -40.62 -19.98
CA THR A 115 2.20 -40.61 -21.28
C THR A 115 2.69 -39.20 -21.57
N VAL A 116 3.98 -39.06 -21.92
CA VAL A 116 4.63 -37.77 -22.15
C VAL A 116 5.30 -37.77 -23.52
N GLN A 117 4.83 -36.90 -24.41
CA GLN A 117 5.52 -36.60 -25.66
C GLN A 117 6.52 -35.47 -25.42
N LEU A 118 7.75 -35.66 -25.89
CA LEU A 118 8.80 -34.63 -25.87
C LEU A 118 8.89 -33.97 -27.26
N LYS A 119 9.37 -32.72 -27.31
CA LYS A 119 9.48 -31.94 -28.56
C LYS A 119 10.34 -32.63 -29.64
N ASP A 120 11.44 -33.24 -29.24
CA ASP A 120 12.48 -33.75 -30.15
C ASP A 120 12.61 -35.29 -30.13
N LYS A 121 11.57 -36.00 -29.68
CA LYS A 121 11.55 -37.47 -29.69
C LYS A 121 10.24 -37.96 -30.26
N ASP A 122 10.29 -38.96 -31.13
CA ASP A 122 9.09 -39.57 -31.71
C ASP A 122 8.38 -40.48 -30.70
N GLN A 123 9.14 -41.24 -29.90
CA GLN A 123 8.56 -42.16 -28.93
C GLN A 123 8.20 -41.45 -27.62
N PRO A 124 6.94 -41.56 -27.15
CA PRO A 124 6.53 -41.01 -25.87
C PRO A 124 7.15 -41.79 -24.71
N PHE A 125 7.47 -41.08 -23.63
CA PHE A 125 7.78 -41.72 -22.36
C PHE A 125 6.48 -42.12 -21.66
N THR A 126 6.43 -43.35 -21.12
CA THR A 126 5.26 -43.83 -20.38
C THR A 126 5.67 -44.26 -18.97
N LEU A 127 4.89 -43.85 -17.97
CA LEU A 127 5.00 -44.29 -16.59
C LEU A 127 3.66 -44.84 -16.10
N GLU A 128 3.67 -46.08 -15.65
CA GLU A 128 2.54 -46.73 -15.00
C GLU A 128 2.66 -46.52 -13.50
N VAL A 129 1.59 -46.07 -12.85
CA VAL A 129 1.55 -45.85 -11.40
C VAL A 129 0.43 -46.68 -10.81
N GLY A 130 0.79 -47.48 -9.79
CA GLY A 130 -0.09 -48.40 -9.09
C GLY A 130 -0.63 -47.83 -7.77
N ILE A 131 -0.81 -48.72 -6.79
CA ILE A 131 -1.33 -48.34 -5.47
C ILE A 131 -0.29 -47.61 -4.62
N ALA A 132 -0.76 -46.96 -3.56
CA ALA A 132 0.10 -46.43 -2.52
C ALA A 132 0.79 -47.58 -1.76
N ALA A 133 2.04 -47.38 -1.35
CA ALA A 133 2.76 -48.34 -0.53
C ALA A 133 2.22 -48.33 0.91
N PRO A 134 2.27 -49.46 1.65
CA PRO A 134 1.69 -49.57 2.99
C PRO A 134 2.17 -48.52 4.00
N ALA A 135 3.41 -48.03 3.85
CA ALA A 135 3.98 -47.00 4.71
C ALA A 135 3.41 -45.58 4.46
N GLY A 136 2.62 -45.38 3.41
CA GLY A 136 1.89 -44.14 3.12
C GLY A 136 2.69 -43.03 2.43
N PHE A 137 4.03 -43.06 2.48
CA PHE A 137 4.88 -41.99 1.89
C PHE A 137 5.27 -42.21 0.43
N SER A 138 4.98 -43.38 -0.12
CA SER A 138 5.40 -43.76 -1.46
C SER A 138 4.27 -44.42 -2.26
N ALA A 139 4.45 -44.52 -3.58
CA ALA A 139 3.61 -45.27 -4.48
C ALA A 139 4.46 -46.21 -5.35
N TYR A 140 3.87 -47.29 -5.83
CA TYR A 140 4.52 -48.18 -6.79
C TYR A 140 4.37 -47.63 -8.20
N ALA A 141 5.43 -47.70 -8.99
CA ALA A 141 5.44 -47.29 -10.39
C ALA A 141 6.28 -48.24 -11.23
N ARG A 142 6.07 -48.25 -12.55
CA ARG A 142 6.79 -49.07 -13.50
C ARG A 142 6.90 -48.38 -14.85
N ARG A 143 8.01 -48.58 -15.55
CA ARG A 143 8.15 -48.24 -16.98
C ARG A 143 7.73 -49.46 -17.81
N PRO A 144 6.88 -49.29 -18.84
CA PRO A 144 6.41 -50.44 -19.63
C PRO A 144 7.57 -51.28 -20.19
N GLY A 145 7.44 -52.60 -20.09
CA GLY A 145 8.46 -53.55 -20.55
C GLY A 145 9.61 -53.80 -19.56
N GLU A 146 9.76 -53.01 -18.49
CA GLU A 146 10.76 -53.26 -17.45
C GLU A 146 10.24 -54.26 -16.38
N LYS A 147 11.11 -55.16 -15.91
CA LYS A 147 10.83 -56.08 -14.79
C LYS A 147 10.99 -55.44 -13.41
N LYS A 148 11.34 -54.15 -13.35
CA LYS A 148 11.63 -53.42 -12.11
C LYS A 148 10.39 -52.67 -11.66
N ILE A 149 10.07 -52.78 -10.38
CA ILE A 149 9.05 -51.97 -9.71
C ILE A 149 9.77 -50.87 -8.94
N LEU A 150 9.36 -49.63 -9.19
CA LEU A 150 9.93 -48.43 -8.62
C LEU A 150 9.06 -47.96 -7.46
N LEU A 151 9.68 -47.67 -6.32
CA LEU A 151 9.04 -46.96 -5.23
C LEU A 151 9.34 -45.47 -5.41
N VAL A 152 8.30 -44.67 -5.55
CA VAL A 152 8.38 -43.22 -5.82
C VAL A 152 7.62 -42.44 -4.76
N PRO A 153 7.94 -41.16 -4.52
CA PRO A 153 7.21 -40.33 -3.57
C PRO A 153 5.70 -40.33 -3.84
N ALA A 154 4.88 -40.42 -2.80
CA ALA A 154 3.40 -40.41 -2.93
C ALA A 154 2.88 -39.14 -3.63
N THR A 155 3.63 -38.05 -3.60
CA THR A 155 3.32 -36.79 -4.31
C THR A 155 3.20 -36.97 -5.82
N VAL A 156 3.93 -37.92 -6.43
CA VAL A 156 3.82 -38.25 -7.86
C VAL A 156 2.41 -38.77 -8.14
N LYS A 157 1.98 -39.80 -7.40
CA LYS A 157 0.64 -40.37 -7.52
C LYS A 157 -0.43 -39.32 -7.24
N ALA A 158 -0.33 -38.61 -6.12
CA ALA A 158 -1.29 -37.57 -5.74
C ALA A 158 -1.43 -36.46 -6.80
N SER A 159 -0.34 -36.06 -7.47
CA SER A 159 -0.39 -35.07 -8.55
C SER A 159 -1.12 -35.60 -9.79
N LEU A 160 -0.87 -36.87 -10.14
CA LEU A 160 -1.50 -37.52 -11.28
C LEU A 160 -2.97 -37.90 -11.03
N GLU A 161 -3.42 -37.97 -9.77
CA GLU A 161 -4.80 -38.26 -9.39
C GLU A 161 -5.74 -37.05 -9.48
N ARG A 162 -5.21 -35.84 -9.66
CA ARG A 162 -6.04 -34.63 -9.70
C ARG A 162 -7.06 -34.67 -10.85
N GLU A 163 -8.23 -34.14 -10.56
CA GLU A 163 -9.35 -34.06 -11.51
C GLU A 163 -9.10 -33.06 -12.65
N PRO A 164 -9.77 -33.21 -13.82
CA PRO A 164 -9.61 -32.28 -14.95
C PRO A 164 -9.78 -30.81 -14.54
N PHE A 165 -10.72 -30.51 -13.63
CA PHE A 165 -10.92 -29.16 -13.08
C PHE A 165 -9.63 -28.49 -12.58
N ALA A 166 -8.73 -29.27 -11.95
CA ALA A 166 -7.51 -28.74 -11.38
C ALA A 166 -6.59 -28.12 -12.45
N PHE A 167 -6.57 -28.71 -13.64
CA PHE A 167 -5.69 -28.32 -14.75
C PHE A 167 -6.36 -27.36 -15.73
N ARG A 168 -7.62 -26.98 -15.52
CA ARG A 168 -8.30 -25.98 -16.34
C ARG A 168 -8.09 -24.60 -15.77
N SER A 169 -7.91 -23.61 -16.64
CA SER A 169 -7.76 -22.21 -16.25
C SER A 169 -9.04 -21.70 -15.61
N LYS A 170 -8.91 -21.17 -14.40
CA LYS A 170 -10.05 -20.70 -13.60
C LYS A 170 -10.32 -19.20 -13.80
N ALA A 171 -9.74 -18.61 -14.84
CA ALA A 171 -9.95 -17.21 -15.21
C ALA A 171 -11.28 -17.02 -15.97
N PRO A 172 -12.11 -16.03 -15.60
CA PRO A 172 -13.32 -15.70 -16.36
C PRO A 172 -13.06 -15.33 -17.82
N LEU A 173 -12.00 -14.57 -18.07
CA LEU A 173 -11.55 -14.15 -19.40
C LEU A 173 -10.05 -14.31 -19.55
N PHE A 174 -9.64 -14.51 -20.81
CA PHE A 174 -8.24 -14.59 -21.19
C PHE A 174 -7.85 -13.34 -21.98
N ILE A 175 -7.32 -12.34 -21.29
CA ILE A 175 -6.91 -11.07 -21.88
C ILE A 175 -5.53 -10.67 -21.35
N ASP A 176 -4.72 -10.02 -22.18
CA ASP A 176 -3.57 -9.27 -21.69
C ASP A 176 -4.06 -7.96 -21.09
N ARG A 177 -3.90 -7.81 -19.77
CA ARG A 177 -4.34 -6.62 -19.03
C ARG A 177 -3.63 -5.35 -19.49
N GLU A 178 -2.40 -5.45 -19.98
CA GLU A 178 -1.66 -4.28 -20.44
C GLU A 178 -2.14 -3.80 -21.81
N GLY A 179 -2.61 -4.72 -22.65
CA GLY A 179 -3.20 -4.40 -23.95
C GLY A 179 -4.60 -3.80 -23.89
N VAL A 180 -5.27 -3.76 -22.73
CA VAL A 180 -6.66 -3.25 -22.63
C VAL A 180 -6.67 -1.73 -22.78
N ARG A 181 -7.50 -1.25 -23.72
CA ARG A 181 -7.71 0.17 -24.02
C ARG A 181 -9.06 0.70 -23.54
N THR A 182 -10.11 -0.11 -23.68
CA THR A 182 -11.47 0.29 -23.28
C THR A 182 -12.12 -0.82 -22.49
N VAL A 183 -12.87 -0.44 -21.46
CA VAL A 183 -13.73 -1.36 -20.70
C VAL A 183 -15.16 -0.86 -20.74
N ARG A 184 -16.08 -1.73 -21.13
CA ARG A 184 -17.53 -1.48 -21.09
C ARG A 184 -18.17 -2.43 -20.10
N VAL A 185 -18.96 -1.89 -19.18
CA VAL A 185 -19.69 -2.68 -18.16
C VAL A 185 -21.17 -2.34 -18.26
N SER A 186 -21.97 -3.36 -18.54
CA SER A 186 -23.42 -3.32 -18.44
C SER A 186 -23.83 -4.31 -17.34
N TRP A 187 -24.35 -3.83 -16.22
CA TRP A 187 -24.74 -4.69 -15.10
C TRP A 187 -25.88 -4.09 -14.29
N ASN A 188 -27.03 -4.76 -14.26
CA ASN A 188 -28.27 -4.17 -13.73
C ASN A 188 -28.57 -2.82 -14.42
N SER A 189 -28.67 -1.72 -13.67
CA SER A 189 -28.86 -0.36 -14.20
C SER A 189 -27.54 0.36 -14.56
N LEU A 190 -26.39 -0.24 -14.26
CA LEU A 190 -25.09 0.37 -14.49
C LEU A 190 -24.71 0.28 -15.97
N GLN A 191 -24.32 1.42 -16.54
CA GLN A 191 -23.69 1.52 -17.86
C GLN A 191 -22.39 2.32 -17.72
N LEU A 192 -21.24 1.64 -17.71
CA LEU A 192 -19.92 2.27 -17.66
C LEU A 192 -19.16 2.09 -18.95
N ARG A 193 -18.47 3.15 -19.35
CA ARG A 193 -17.39 3.10 -20.33
C ARG A 193 -16.16 3.75 -19.71
N LEU A 194 -15.05 3.03 -19.73
CA LEU A 194 -13.75 3.49 -19.27
C LEU A 194 -12.73 3.40 -20.39
N GLU A 195 -11.82 4.37 -20.46
CA GLU A 195 -10.74 4.44 -21.44
C GLU A 195 -9.39 4.62 -20.75
N ARG A 196 -8.39 3.88 -21.22
CA ARG A 196 -7.00 4.01 -20.80
C ARG A 196 -6.33 5.10 -21.64
N ARG A 197 -6.11 6.27 -21.05
CA ARG A 197 -5.45 7.40 -21.73
C ARG A 197 -3.93 7.25 -21.71
N GLU A 198 -3.38 6.78 -20.59
CA GLU A 198 -1.96 6.52 -20.41
C GLU A 198 -1.72 5.24 -19.60
N LYS A 199 -0.44 4.86 -19.41
CA LYS A 199 -0.09 3.72 -18.57
C LYS A 199 -0.59 3.95 -17.14
N ASN A 200 -1.51 3.08 -16.70
CA ASN A 200 -2.19 3.14 -15.40
C ASN A 200 -3.09 4.36 -15.19
N GLU A 201 -3.41 5.10 -16.25
CA GLU A 201 -4.36 6.20 -16.19
C GLU A 201 -5.65 5.83 -16.92
N TRP A 202 -6.67 5.54 -16.12
CA TRP A 202 -8.01 5.20 -16.58
C TRP A 202 -8.97 6.36 -16.32
N TRP A 203 -9.86 6.59 -17.28
CA TRP A 203 -10.91 7.59 -17.20
C TRP A 203 -12.25 6.91 -17.41
N ILE A 204 -13.20 7.18 -16.51
CA ILE A 204 -14.61 6.96 -16.76
C ILE A 204 -15.03 8.07 -17.73
N ILE A 205 -15.69 7.69 -18.83
CA ILE A 205 -16.21 8.63 -19.83
C ILE A 205 -17.73 8.54 -19.99
N HIS A 206 -18.35 7.50 -19.44
CA HIS A 206 -19.80 7.38 -19.30
C HIS A 206 -20.13 6.73 -17.95
N PRO A 207 -21.12 7.24 -17.18
CA PRO A 207 -22.06 8.31 -17.52
C PRO A 207 -21.54 9.74 -17.33
N LEU A 208 -20.30 9.88 -16.86
CA LEU A 208 -19.65 11.16 -16.60
C LEU A 208 -18.16 11.04 -16.94
N GLU A 209 -17.51 12.18 -17.17
CA GLU A 209 -16.06 12.22 -17.36
C GLU A 209 -15.34 12.42 -16.02
N ALA A 210 -14.61 11.41 -15.56
CA ALA A 210 -13.79 11.50 -14.36
C ALA A 210 -12.65 10.48 -14.36
N LYS A 211 -11.56 10.80 -13.64
CA LYS A 211 -10.48 9.86 -13.40
C LYS A 211 -10.96 8.66 -12.59
N ALA A 212 -10.56 7.47 -13.00
CA ALA A 212 -10.75 6.24 -12.24
C ALA A 212 -9.57 6.02 -11.28
N ASP A 213 -9.86 5.43 -10.13
CA ASP A 213 -8.88 5.03 -9.15
C ASP A 213 -7.99 3.91 -9.73
N PRO A 214 -6.66 4.09 -9.78
CA PRO A 214 -5.76 3.13 -10.42
C PRO A 214 -5.71 1.79 -9.68
N ALA A 215 -5.82 1.79 -8.34
CA ALA A 215 -5.81 0.57 -7.56
C ALA A 215 -7.10 -0.24 -7.79
N LYS A 216 -8.25 0.44 -7.77
CA LYS A 216 -9.53 -0.23 -8.05
C LYS A 216 -9.63 -0.75 -9.48
N MET A 217 -9.10 -0.02 -10.45
CA MET A 217 -9.03 -0.52 -11.83
C MET A 217 -8.10 -1.73 -11.97
N SER A 218 -6.95 -1.71 -11.31
CA SER A 218 -6.05 -2.87 -11.26
C SER A 218 -6.75 -4.09 -10.64
N ASP A 219 -7.48 -3.90 -9.54
CA ASP A 219 -8.24 -4.95 -8.88
C ASP A 219 -9.37 -5.50 -9.77
N PHE A 220 -10.08 -4.63 -10.50
CA PHE A 220 -11.13 -5.04 -11.43
C PHE A 220 -10.59 -5.85 -12.62
N LEU A 221 -9.50 -5.38 -13.26
CA LEU A 221 -8.82 -6.10 -14.33
C LEU A 221 -8.24 -7.44 -13.86
N ARG A 222 -7.75 -7.48 -12.62
CA ARG A 222 -7.25 -8.70 -11.99
C ARG A 222 -8.39 -9.70 -11.73
N ALA A 223 -9.55 -9.24 -11.30
CA ALA A 223 -10.70 -10.11 -11.02
C ALA A 223 -11.14 -10.91 -12.25
N VAL A 224 -11.07 -10.35 -13.46
CA VAL A 224 -11.47 -11.07 -14.69
C VAL A 224 -10.40 -12.02 -15.25
N THR A 225 -9.15 -11.93 -14.77
CA THR A 225 -8.01 -12.72 -15.27
C THR A 225 -7.44 -13.71 -14.24
N GLN A 226 -7.99 -13.75 -13.02
CA GLN A 226 -7.56 -14.65 -11.94
C GLN A 226 -8.60 -15.73 -11.62
N ASP A 227 -8.23 -16.65 -10.71
CA ASP A 227 -9.03 -17.80 -10.30
C ASP A 227 -10.37 -17.39 -9.66
N GLN A 228 -11.40 -17.26 -10.50
CA GLN A 228 -12.76 -16.92 -10.08
C GLN A 228 -13.78 -17.98 -10.48
N VAL A 229 -13.43 -18.95 -11.32
CA VAL A 229 -14.34 -20.04 -11.69
C VAL A 229 -14.31 -21.11 -10.58
N THR A 230 -15.49 -21.48 -10.06
CA THR A 230 -15.68 -22.58 -9.12
C THR A 230 -16.13 -23.86 -9.80
N THR A 231 -16.82 -23.74 -10.94
CA THR A 231 -17.40 -24.89 -11.65
C THR A 231 -17.50 -24.58 -13.14
N PHE A 232 -17.24 -25.60 -13.97
CA PHE A 232 -17.51 -25.57 -15.40
C PHE A 232 -18.72 -26.45 -15.68
N LEU A 233 -19.73 -25.90 -16.32
CA LEU A 233 -20.91 -26.63 -16.79
C LEU A 233 -20.68 -26.97 -18.27
N ASP A 234 -19.97 -28.07 -18.50
CA ASP A 234 -19.57 -28.51 -19.85
C ASP A 234 -20.75 -29.03 -20.69
N LYS A 235 -21.83 -29.45 -20.04
CA LYS A 235 -23.10 -29.84 -20.68
C LYS A 235 -24.19 -28.86 -20.26
N PRO A 236 -24.27 -27.67 -20.88
CA PRO A 236 -25.26 -26.68 -20.51
C PRO A 236 -26.69 -27.13 -20.82
N PRO A 237 -27.71 -26.62 -20.10
CA PRO A 237 -29.10 -26.88 -20.43
C PRO A 237 -29.44 -26.30 -21.81
N ALA A 238 -30.38 -26.93 -22.52
CA ALA A 238 -30.84 -26.45 -23.84
C ALA A 238 -31.39 -25.01 -23.80
N ASN A 239 -31.97 -24.60 -22.65
CA ASN A 239 -32.48 -23.26 -22.43
C ASN A 239 -31.56 -22.47 -21.49
N LEU A 240 -30.77 -21.57 -22.06
CA LEU A 240 -29.85 -20.68 -21.33
C LEU A 240 -30.57 -19.54 -20.59
N GLY A 241 -31.83 -19.27 -20.89
CA GLY A 241 -32.66 -18.29 -20.17
C GLY A 241 -32.84 -18.65 -18.69
N SER A 242 -32.88 -19.94 -18.36
CA SER A 242 -32.90 -20.42 -16.96
C SER A 242 -31.66 -20.00 -16.16
N LEU A 243 -30.53 -19.84 -16.84
CA LEU A 243 -29.27 -19.36 -16.26
C LEU A 243 -29.12 -17.85 -16.39
N GLY A 244 -30.09 -17.14 -16.98
CA GLY A 244 -30.03 -15.71 -17.26
C GLY A 244 -29.00 -15.31 -18.31
N LEU A 245 -28.65 -16.22 -19.23
CA LEU A 245 -27.64 -16.02 -20.28
C LEU A 245 -28.25 -15.85 -21.68
N ASP A 246 -29.59 -15.85 -21.77
CA ASP A 246 -30.35 -15.57 -22.99
C ASP A 246 -31.71 -14.90 -22.64
N PRO A 247 -31.81 -13.55 -22.73
CA PRO A 247 -30.69 -12.62 -22.86
C PRO A 247 -29.81 -12.58 -21.60
N PRO A 248 -28.54 -12.17 -21.70
CA PRO A 248 -27.66 -12.00 -20.54
C PRO A 248 -28.16 -10.88 -19.62
N ARG A 249 -28.02 -11.06 -18.30
CA ARG A 249 -28.34 -10.03 -17.29
C ARG A 249 -27.34 -8.87 -17.24
N GLY A 250 -26.17 -9.06 -17.84
CA GLY A 250 -25.17 -8.03 -18.05
C GLY A 250 -23.99 -8.56 -18.84
N GLU A 251 -23.04 -7.69 -19.12
CA GLU A 251 -21.81 -8.04 -19.83
C GLU A 251 -20.66 -7.12 -19.46
N ILE A 252 -19.45 -7.65 -19.56
CA ILE A 252 -18.21 -6.91 -19.42
C ILE A 252 -17.40 -7.13 -20.70
N THR A 253 -17.13 -6.06 -21.44
CA THR A 253 -16.35 -6.09 -22.68
C THR A 253 -15.04 -5.35 -22.49
N PHE A 254 -13.95 -6.00 -22.87
CA PHE A 254 -12.60 -5.45 -22.92
C PHE A 254 -12.18 -5.32 -24.38
N ALA A 255 -11.96 -4.09 -24.84
CA ALA A 255 -11.34 -3.84 -26.15
C ALA A 255 -9.84 -3.69 -25.96
N LEU A 256 -9.09 -4.48 -26.72
CA LEU A 256 -7.63 -4.55 -26.69
C LEU A 256 -7.03 -3.71 -27.82
N GLU A 257 -5.72 -3.51 -27.78
CA GLU A 257 -4.96 -2.99 -28.91
C GLU A 257 -5.11 -3.91 -30.14
N GLY A 258 -5.32 -3.33 -31.32
CA GLY A 258 -5.55 -4.10 -32.56
C GLY A 258 -6.99 -4.58 -32.79
N GLU A 259 -8.00 -3.90 -32.21
CA GLU A 259 -9.44 -4.12 -32.42
C GLU A 259 -10.02 -5.47 -31.92
N ALA A 260 -9.22 -6.29 -31.23
CA ALA A 260 -9.73 -7.50 -30.59
C ALA A 260 -10.61 -7.17 -29.38
N GLU A 261 -11.76 -7.84 -29.25
CA GLU A 261 -12.66 -7.72 -28.09
C GLU A 261 -12.82 -9.05 -27.37
N ALA A 262 -12.80 -9.00 -26.03
CA ALA A 262 -13.17 -10.11 -25.17
C ALA A 262 -14.39 -9.73 -24.33
N THR A 263 -15.46 -10.51 -24.40
CA THR A 263 -16.70 -10.24 -23.67
C THR A 263 -17.09 -11.40 -22.76
N LEU A 264 -17.34 -11.06 -21.49
CA LEU A 264 -17.94 -11.96 -20.51
C LEU A 264 -19.42 -11.61 -20.33
N LEU A 265 -20.29 -12.53 -20.71
CA LEU A 265 -21.73 -12.46 -20.48
C LEU A 265 -22.03 -12.91 -19.05
N LEU A 266 -22.87 -12.17 -18.34
CA LEU A 266 -23.20 -12.38 -16.93
C LEU A 266 -24.67 -12.80 -16.80
N GLY A 267 -24.91 -13.84 -16.01
CA GLY A 267 -26.21 -14.49 -15.86
C GLY A 267 -26.91 -14.23 -14.53
N THR A 268 -27.69 -15.21 -14.10
CA THR A 268 -28.41 -15.20 -12.83
C THR A 268 -27.45 -15.55 -11.68
N ARG A 269 -27.61 -14.87 -10.53
CA ARG A 269 -26.89 -15.20 -9.30
C ARG A 269 -27.44 -16.50 -8.69
N LYS A 270 -26.56 -17.33 -8.15
CA LYS A 270 -26.88 -18.58 -7.43
C LYS A 270 -26.61 -18.40 -5.94
N LYS A 271 -27.51 -18.86 -5.06
CA LYS A 271 -27.36 -18.78 -3.59
C LYS A 271 -27.57 -20.16 -2.92
N PRO A 272 -26.69 -20.60 -1.99
CA PRO A 272 -25.35 -20.06 -1.76
C PRO A 272 -24.50 -20.24 -3.03
N GLY A 273 -23.62 -19.29 -3.34
CA GLY A 273 -22.82 -19.32 -4.56
C GLY A 273 -22.54 -17.94 -5.14
N GLY A 274 -22.03 -17.90 -6.37
CA GLY A 274 -21.79 -16.65 -7.09
C GLY A 274 -22.70 -16.48 -8.30
N LEU A 275 -22.15 -16.51 -9.51
CA LEU A 275 -22.82 -16.00 -10.71
C LEU A 275 -22.52 -16.89 -11.91
N TYR A 276 -23.56 -17.26 -12.67
CA TYR A 276 -23.35 -17.90 -13.97
C TYR A 276 -22.77 -16.89 -14.96
N ALA A 277 -21.79 -17.31 -15.76
CA ALA A 277 -21.21 -16.48 -16.80
C ALA A 277 -20.87 -17.32 -18.04
N ARG A 278 -20.69 -16.65 -19.17
CA ARG A 278 -20.30 -17.27 -20.44
C ARG A 278 -19.38 -16.34 -21.22
N ARG A 279 -18.30 -16.88 -21.79
CA ARG A 279 -17.47 -16.12 -22.73
C ARG A 279 -18.20 -16.03 -24.07
N ARG A 280 -18.25 -14.83 -24.67
CA ARG A 280 -18.95 -14.63 -25.94
C ARG A 280 -18.30 -15.49 -27.03
N GLY A 281 -19.11 -16.25 -27.76
CA GLY A 281 -18.65 -17.20 -28.78
C GLY A 281 -18.36 -18.61 -28.25
N GLU A 282 -18.33 -18.82 -26.95
CA GLU A 282 -18.09 -20.14 -26.34
C GLU A 282 -19.40 -20.78 -25.83
N GLN A 283 -19.44 -22.12 -25.84
CA GLN A 283 -20.59 -22.90 -25.34
C GLN A 283 -20.51 -23.19 -23.85
N GLN A 284 -19.30 -23.21 -23.29
CA GLN A 284 -19.09 -23.52 -21.89
C GLN A 284 -19.70 -22.46 -20.96
N ILE A 285 -20.39 -22.92 -19.92
CA ILE A 285 -20.89 -22.05 -18.85
C ILE A 285 -19.98 -22.13 -17.64
N LEU A 286 -19.68 -20.98 -17.06
CA LEU A 286 -18.86 -20.81 -15.87
C LEU A 286 -19.76 -20.52 -14.67
N GLU A 287 -19.45 -21.10 -13.51
CA GLU A 287 -19.92 -20.60 -12.22
C GLU A 287 -18.80 -19.80 -11.57
N LEU A 288 -19.03 -18.51 -11.36
CA LEU A 288 -18.06 -17.59 -10.74
C LEU A 288 -18.24 -17.54 -9.22
N LYS A 289 -17.15 -17.30 -8.49
CA LYS A 289 -17.13 -17.10 -7.03
C LYS A 289 -17.98 -15.91 -6.60
N GLU A 290 -18.51 -15.96 -5.38
CA GLU A 290 -19.18 -14.81 -4.74
C GLU A 290 -18.25 -13.58 -4.65
N ALA A 291 -16.93 -13.81 -4.46
CA ALA A 291 -15.93 -12.74 -4.44
C ALA A 291 -15.90 -11.92 -5.75
N PHE A 292 -16.02 -12.57 -6.92
CA PHE A 292 -16.14 -11.87 -8.20
C PHE A 292 -17.36 -10.97 -8.22
N VAL A 293 -18.51 -11.50 -7.76
CA VAL A 293 -19.77 -10.77 -7.70
C VAL A 293 -19.70 -9.55 -6.79
N LYS A 294 -19.01 -9.66 -5.64
CA LYS A 294 -18.75 -8.55 -4.71
C LYS A 294 -17.79 -7.50 -5.29
N GLY A 295 -16.89 -7.92 -6.19
CA GLY A 295 -15.95 -7.04 -6.88
C GLY A 295 -16.52 -6.33 -8.11
N LEU A 296 -17.73 -6.67 -8.57
CA LEU A 296 -18.37 -5.97 -9.69
C LEU A 296 -18.80 -4.55 -9.27
N PRO A 297 -18.43 -3.51 -10.03
CA PRO A 297 -18.92 -2.17 -9.76
C PRO A 297 -20.45 -2.14 -9.84
N GLN A 298 -21.09 -1.43 -8.92
CA GLN A 298 -22.54 -1.18 -8.93
C GLN A 298 -22.84 0.26 -9.36
N HIS A 299 -21.90 1.18 -9.15
CA HIS A 299 -22.01 2.59 -9.53
C HIS A 299 -20.68 3.10 -10.12
N ALA A 300 -20.73 4.15 -10.94
CA ALA A 300 -19.52 4.83 -11.44
C ALA A 300 -18.59 5.29 -10.30
N ALA A 301 -19.17 5.72 -9.19
CA ALA A 301 -18.47 6.15 -7.98
C ALA A 301 -17.61 5.04 -7.34
N ASP A 302 -17.90 3.76 -7.62
CA ASP A 302 -17.13 2.65 -7.08
C ASP A 302 -15.72 2.64 -7.66
N LEU A 303 -15.55 3.01 -8.93
CA LEU A 303 -14.26 3.05 -9.62
C LEU A 303 -13.63 4.45 -9.68
N ARG A 304 -14.34 5.52 -9.30
CA ARG A 304 -13.85 6.89 -9.38
C ARG A 304 -12.73 7.19 -8.37
N ASP A 305 -11.76 7.99 -8.79
CA ASP A 305 -10.69 8.52 -7.94
C ASP A 305 -11.29 9.46 -6.87
N ARG A 306 -10.95 9.20 -5.61
CA ARG A 306 -11.46 9.93 -4.44
C ARG A 306 -10.52 11.03 -3.95
N THR A 307 -9.47 11.35 -4.68
CA THR A 307 -8.60 12.49 -4.38
C THR A 307 -9.40 13.79 -4.45
N LEU A 308 -9.47 14.55 -3.35
CA LEU A 308 -10.24 15.80 -3.32
C LEU A 308 -9.48 16.93 -4.03
N LEU A 309 -8.19 17.05 -3.74
CA LEU A 309 -7.32 18.09 -4.26
C LEU A 309 -6.03 17.48 -4.77
N ASN A 310 -5.57 17.96 -5.92
CA ASN A 310 -4.27 17.61 -6.49
C ASN A 310 -3.44 18.89 -6.65
N PHE A 311 -2.56 19.16 -5.69
CA PHE A 311 -1.64 20.30 -5.70
C PHE A 311 -0.35 19.92 -4.98
N ASP A 312 0.73 20.64 -5.30
CA ASP A 312 2.01 20.51 -4.61
C ASP A 312 2.03 21.47 -3.40
N HIS A 313 2.02 20.91 -2.20
CA HIS A 313 2.06 21.70 -0.97
C HIS A 313 3.32 22.57 -0.86
N GLY A 314 4.45 22.14 -1.43
CA GLY A 314 5.71 22.89 -1.41
C GLY A 314 5.69 24.14 -2.27
N GLN A 315 4.75 24.24 -3.21
CA GLN A 315 4.58 25.42 -4.08
C GLN A 315 3.68 26.49 -3.46
N VAL A 316 2.93 26.16 -2.40
CA VAL A 316 2.01 27.11 -1.76
C VAL A 316 2.82 28.23 -1.10
N ALA A 317 2.48 29.47 -1.44
CA ALA A 317 3.09 30.67 -0.89
C ALA A 317 2.08 31.60 -0.20
N ARG A 318 0.79 31.42 -0.46
CA ARG A 318 -0.28 32.21 0.17
C ARG A 318 -1.51 31.35 0.45
N ILE A 319 -2.07 31.54 1.64
CA ILE A 319 -3.29 30.90 2.12
C ILE A 319 -4.24 32.00 2.56
N GLU A 320 -5.44 32.02 2.00
CA GLU A 320 -6.56 32.81 2.52
C GLU A 320 -7.57 31.84 3.12
N LEU A 321 -7.84 31.99 4.41
CA LEU A 321 -8.82 31.18 5.13
C LEU A 321 -9.92 32.09 5.69
N GLU A 322 -11.15 31.87 5.24
CA GLU A 322 -12.35 32.48 5.80
C GLU A 322 -13.11 31.39 6.56
N SER A 323 -13.36 31.62 7.84
CA SER A 323 -14.14 30.72 8.69
C SER A 323 -15.03 31.51 9.65
N PRO A 324 -15.95 30.86 10.40
CA PRO A 324 -16.73 31.54 11.43
C PRO A 324 -15.85 32.15 12.56
N ARG A 325 -14.57 31.76 12.65
CA ARG A 325 -13.59 32.32 13.59
C ARG A 325 -12.80 33.51 13.05
N GLY A 326 -13.12 33.97 11.84
CA GLY A 326 -12.52 35.15 11.20
C GLY A 326 -11.71 34.83 9.96
N ARG A 327 -11.46 35.87 9.16
CA ARG A 327 -10.61 35.80 7.96
C ARG A 327 -9.13 35.90 8.36
N THR A 328 -8.31 35.04 7.80
CA THR A 328 -6.85 35.02 7.99
C THR A 328 -6.15 34.97 6.64
N LEU A 329 -5.20 35.88 6.43
CA LEU A 329 -4.29 35.83 5.29
C LEU A 329 -2.90 35.43 5.79
N VAL A 330 -2.36 34.33 5.25
CA VAL A 330 -1.02 33.83 5.59
C VAL A 330 -0.16 33.81 4.34
N THR A 331 1.05 34.35 4.42
CA THR A 331 2.02 34.40 3.32
C THR A 331 3.37 33.81 3.73
N LYS A 332 4.03 33.09 2.82
CA LYS A 332 5.38 32.56 3.03
C LYS A 332 6.41 33.58 2.59
N GLU A 333 7.18 34.11 3.54
CA GLU A 333 8.32 35.01 3.30
C GLU A 333 9.62 34.26 3.58
N GLY A 334 10.41 33.98 2.55
CA GLY A 334 11.52 33.02 2.65
C GLY A 334 10.99 31.64 3.04
N ASP A 335 11.47 31.13 4.18
CA ASP A 335 11.02 29.84 4.74
C ASP A 335 10.03 30.01 5.91
N THR A 336 9.48 31.21 6.10
CA THR A 336 8.65 31.54 7.27
C THR A 336 7.25 32.01 6.86
N TRP A 337 6.23 31.34 7.39
CA TRP A 337 4.84 31.76 7.29
C TRP A 337 4.54 32.94 8.23
N LYS A 338 3.95 34.00 7.69
CA LYS A 338 3.47 35.16 8.45
C LYS A 338 1.99 35.39 8.19
N ILE A 339 1.27 35.78 9.23
CA ILE A 339 -0.08 36.32 9.12
C ILE A 339 0.04 37.77 8.66
N LYS A 340 -0.72 38.14 7.64
CA LYS A 340 -0.84 39.51 7.10
C LYS A 340 -2.15 40.18 7.48
N GLU A 341 -3.22 39.38 7.58
CA GLU A 341 -4.54 39.84 8.02
C GLU A 341 -5.10 38.87 9.07
N PRO A 342 -5.86 39.35 10.08
CA PRO A 342 -6.29 40.74 10.28
C PRO A 342 -5.20 41.65 10.87
N GLU A 343 -4.11 41.08 11.36
CA GLU A 343 -2.99 41.80 11.98
C GLU A 343 -1.68 41.10 11.64
N GLU A 344 -0.62 41.87 11.35
CA GLU A 344 0.69 41.29 11.08
C GLU A 344 1.23 40.53 12.30
N ALA A 345 1.55 39.25 12.10
CA ALA A 345 2.11 38.39 13.13
C ALA A 345 2.87 37.21 12.54
N LEU A 346 3.73 36.60 13.33
CA LEU A 346 4.34 35.32 12.97
C LEU A 346 3.29 34.19 13.08
N ALA A 347 3.12 33.41 12.02
CA ALA A 347 2.26 32.22 12.06
C ALA A 347 2.96 31.07 12.79
N ASP A 348 2.18 30.16 13.37
CA ASP A 348 2.69 28.88 13.83
C ASP A 348 3.01 28.01 12.61
N GLN A 349 4.30 27.84 12.35
CA GLN A 349 4.80 27.17 11.14
C GLN A 349 4.26 25.75 11.02
N ARG A 350 4.20 25.02 12.16
CA ARG A 350 3.76 23.63 12.16
C ARG A 350 2.25 23.55 11.91
N VAL A 351 1.46 24.43 12.52
CA VAL A 351 0.00 24.45 12.29
C VAL A 351 -0.34 24.74 10.83
N VAL A 352 0.37 25.69 10.19
CA VAL A 352 0.17 26.00 8.77
C VAL A 352 0.56 24.83 7.87
N GLU A 353 1.69 24.17 8.13
CA GLU A 353 2.11 23.00 7.34
C GLU A 353 1.16 21.80 7.57
N ASP A 354 0.71 21.56 8.80
CA ASP A 354 -0.27 20.52 9.14
C ASP A 354 -1.59 20.76 8.36
N LEU A 355 -2.06 22.01 8.30
CA LEU A 355 -3.24 22.42 7.51
C LEU A 355 -3.10 22.07 6.03
N LEU A 356 -1.94 22.35 5.41
CA LEU A 356 -1.67 22.02 4.01
C LEU A 356 -1.63 20.50 3.78
N TRP A 357 -1.03 19.74 4.70
CA TRP A 357 -1.01 18.28 4.63
C TRP A 357 -2.39 17.66 4.78
N ASP A 358 -3.23 18.21 5.64
CA ASP A 358 -4.62 17.78 5.80
C ASP A 358 -5.40 17.95 4.48
N LEU A 359 -5.18 19.04 3.74
CA LEU A 359 -5.77 19.25 2.41
C LEU A 359 -5.29 18.23 1.37
N VAL A 360 -4.00 17.88 1.36
CA VAL A 360 -3.44 16.84 0.45
C VAL A 360 -4.02 15.45 0.77
N ARG A 361 -4.23 15.16 2.05
CA ARG A 361 -4.77 13.88 2.52
C ARG A 361 -6.28 13.78 2.43
N ALA A 362 -6.97 14.90 2.22
CA ALA A 362 -8.42 14.92 2.08
C ALA A 362 -8.88 13.99 0.95
N ARG A 363 -9.94 13.23 1.23
CA ARG A 363 -10.57 12.31 0.28
C ARG A 363 -12.07 12.56 0.24
N VAL A 364 -12.64 12.41 -0.95
CA VAL A 364 -14.08 12.38 -1.17
C VAL A 364 -14.65 11.12 -0.52
N LYS A 365 -15.52 11.31 0.47
CA LYS A 365 -16.31 10.24 1.10
C LYS A 365 -17.44 9.78 0.17
N GLU A 366 -18.12 10.74 -0.45
CA GLU A 366 -19.24 10.50 -1.37
C GLU A 366 -19.28 11.57 -2.47
N PHE A 367 -19.57 11.17 -3.71
CA PHE A 367 -19.90 12.09 -4.80
C PHE A 367 -21.40 12.38 -4.75
N VAL A 368 -21.78 13.55 -4.23
CA VAL A 368 -23.19 13.88 -3.99
C VAL A 368 -23.88 14.24 -5.30
N THR A 369 -23.24 15.08 -6.12
CA THR A 369 -23.67 15.40 -7.48
C THR A 369 -22.52 16.00 -8.28
N ASP A 370 -22.44 15.70 -9.57
CA ASP A 370 -21.44 16.29 -10.47
C ASP A 370 -21.90 17.63 -11.08
N ASN A 371 -23.20 17.93 -11.02
CA ASN A 371 -23.79 19.11 -11.63
C ASN A 371 -24.96 19.63 -10.77
N ALA A 372 -24.62 20.27 -9.64
CA ALA A 372 -25.62 20.90 -8.79
C ALA A 372 -26.27 22.08 -9.51
N LYS A 373 -27.59 22.01 -9.75
CA LYS A 373 -28.39 23.14 -10.26
C LYS A 373 -28.39 24.34 -9.31
N THR A 374 -28.23 24.09 -8.02
CA THR A 374 -28.13 25.10 -6.97
C THR A 374 -27.26 24.59 -5.82
N LEU A 375 -26.53 25.49 -5.17
CA LEU A 375 -25.64 25.17 -4.05
C LEU A 375 -26.32 25.30 -2.67
N LYS A 376 -27.51 25.90 -2.62
CA LYS A 376 -28.27 26.18 -1.39
C LYS A 376 -28.59 24.93 -0.54
N PRO A 377 -28.99 23.78 -1.12
CA PRO A 377 -29.26 22.56 -0.34
C PRO A 377 -28.03 22.02 0.40
N TYR A 378 -26.84 22.48 0.04
CA TYR A 378 -25.56 22.07 0.61
C TYR A 378 -24.94 23.17 1.47
N GLY A 379 -25.59 24.34 1.60
CA GLY A 379 -25.05 25.51 2.27
C GLY A 379 -23.78 26.07 1.61
N LEU A 380 -23.57 25.80 0.32
CA LEU A 380 -22.36 26.20 -0.42
C LEU A 380 -22.54 27.47 -1.26
N ASP A 381 -23.75 28.05 -1.26
CA ASP A 381 -24.06 29.41 -1.72
C ASP A 381 -23.59 30.47 -0.71
N ALA A 382 -23.61 30.13 0.58
CA ALA A 382 -22.98 30.88 1.67
C ALA A 382 -22.13 29.91 2.52
N PRO A 383 -20.92 29.52 2.03
CA PRO A 383 -20.10 28.54 2.72
C PRO A 383 -19.64 29.05 4.09
N ALA A 384 -19.69 28.19 5.09
CA ALA A 384 -19.19 28.51 6.42
C ALA A 384 -17.65 28.64 6.44
N VAL A 385 -16.96 27.85 5.60
CA VAL A 385 -15.51 27.88 5.48
C VAL A 385 -15.09 27.97 4.01
N THR A 386 -14.20 28.89 3.69
CA THR A 386 -13.54 28.97 2.39
C THR A 386 -12.03 29.02 2.57
N ILE A 387 -11.29 28.19 1.84
CA ILE A 387 -9.83 28.25 1.78
C ILE A 387 -9.39 28.41 0.32
N ARG A 388 -8.43 29.31 0.08
CA ARG A 388 -7.84 29.57 -1.23
C ARG A 388 -6.32 29.53 -1.13
N LEU A 389 -5.67 28.87 -2.08
CA LEU A 389 -4.23 28.67 -2.12
C LEU A 389 -3.64 29.30 -3.38
N TRP A 390 -2.50 29.96 -3.26
CA TRP A 390 -1.72 30.48 -4.39
C TRP A 390 -0.26 30.04 -4.31
N ASP A 391 0.37 29.97 -5.47
CA ASP A 391 1.81 29.73 -5.59
C ASP A 391 2.65 31.00 -5.41
N LYS A 392 3.98 30.85 -5.53
CA LYS A 392 4.95 31.95 -5.43
C LYS A 392 4.80 33.03 -6.52
N GLY A 393 4.16 32.71 -7.64
CA GLY A 393 3.88 33.65 -8.74
C GLY A 393 2.50 34.30 -8.64
N GLU A 394 1.87 34.24 -7.46
CA GLU A 394 0.49 34.69 -7.21
C GLU A 394 -0.57 34.00 -8.09
N LYS A 395 -0.24 32.84 -8.67
CA LYS A 395 -1.20 32.07 -9.46
C LYS A 395 -2.09 31.26 -8.52
N PRO A 396 -3.43 31.29 -8.70
CA PRO A 396 -4.34 30.45 -7.93
C PRO A 396 -4.03 28.96 -8.18
N LEU A 397 -3.78 28.21 -7.11
CA LEU A 397 -3.57 26.76 -7.16
C LEU A 397 -4.89 26.02 -7.05
N THR A 398 -5.65 26.29 -5.99
CA THR A 398 -6.97 25.69 -5.76
C THR A 398 -7.77 26.46 -4.71
N SER A 399 -9.05 26.13 -4.59
CA SER A 399 -9.91 26.62 -3.50
C SER A 399 -10.92 25.55 -3.09
N LEU A 400 -11.34 25.60 -1.82
CA LEU A 400 -12.45 24.81 -1.30
C LEU A 400 -13.46 25.73 -0.63
N ALA A 401 -14.73 25.42 -0.82
CA ALA A 401 -15.84 25.95 -0.04
C ALA A 401 -16.50 24.78 0.69
N LEU A 402 -16.70 24.91 2.01
CA LEU A 402 -17.27 23.87 2.85
C LEU A 402 -18.42 24.39 3.71
N ASN A 403 -19.38 23.50 3.95
CA ASN A 403 -20.39 23.68 4.99
C ASN A 403 -20.68 22.32 5.65
N ARG A 404 -21.04 22.34 6.94
CA ARG A 404 -21.37 21.11 7.65
C ARG A 404 -22.63 20.49 7.03
N ALA A 405 -22.68 19.18 6.91
CA ALA A 405 -23.84 18.51 6.34
C ALA A 405 -24.92 18.31 7.42
N ASP A 406 -26.10 18.89 7.24
CA ASP A 406 -27.17 18.88 8.26
C ASP A 406 -27.73 17.48 8.56
N LYS A 407 -27.75 16.60 7.55
CA LYS A 407 -28.39 15.27 7.60
C LYS A 407 -27.42 14.11 7.42
N ARG A 408 -26.11 14.40 7.36
CA ARG A 408 -25.08 13.40 7.07
C ARG A 408 -23.88 13.64 7.96
N GLU A 409 -23.18 12.57 8.33
CA GLU A 409 -21.92 12.69 9.02
C GLU A 409 -20.82 13.13 8.04
N GLY A 410 -20.49 14.42 8.09
CA GLY A 410 -19.47 15.02 7.24
C GLY A 410 -19.69 16.49 6.96
N ALA A 411 -18.99 16.99 5.95
CA ALA A 411 -19.22 18.31 5.39
C ALA A 411 -19.39 18.22 3.87
N TYR A 412 -20.30 19.03 3.34
CA TYR A 412 -20.36 19.26 1.90
C TYR A 412 -19.18 20.12 1.50
N VAL A 413 -18.57 19.79 0.36
CA VAL A 413 -17.43 20.51 -0.20
C VAL A 413 -17.63 20.74 -1.69
N ARG A 414 -17.18 21.91 -2.14
CA ARG A 414 -17.05 22.27 -3.55
C ARG A 414 -15.63 22.76 -3.81
N VAL A 415 -15.01 22.21 -4.85
CA VAL A 415 -13.66 22.55 -5.27
C VAL A 415 -13.73 23.62 -6.37
N GLY A 416 -12.94 24.68 -6.26
CA GLY A 416 -12.86 25.74 -7.26
C GLY A 416 -14.20 26.47 -7.47
N SER A 417 -14.50 26.80 -8.72
CA SER A 417 -15.77 27.37 -9.17
C SER A 417 -16.73 26.33 -9.78
N GLY A 418 -16.40 25.04 -9.71
CA GLY A 418 -17.21 23.97 -10.30
C GLY A 418 -18.57 23.77 -9.61
N GLN A 419 -19.47 23.03 -10.27
CA GLN A 419 -20.81 22.68 -9.77
C GLN A 419 -20.88 21.31 -9.09
N ALA A 420 -19.78 20.56 -9.09
CA ALA A 420 -19.69 19.29 -8.39
C ALA A 420 -19.67 19.51 -6.87
N VAL A 421 -20.47 18.73 -6.16
CA VAL A 421 -20.54 18.71 -4.70
C VAL A 421 -20.18 17.32 -4.23
N ALA A 422 -19.25 17.26 -3.29
CA ALA A 422 -18.84 16.03 -2.62
C ALA A 422 -19.14 16.13 -1.13
N LEU A 423 -19.16 14.97 -0.47
CA LEU A 423 -19.13 14.86 0.98
C LEU A 423 -17.71 14.45 1.39
N VAL A 424 -17.19 15.07 2.45
CA VAL A 424 -15.91 14.74 3.09
C VAL A 424 -16.14 14.44 4.57
N GLU A 425 -15.13 13.86 5.22
CA GLU A 425 -15.18 13.64 6.67
C GLU A 425 -15.31 14.95 7.44
N ALA A 426 -16.06 14.93 8.54
CA ALA A 426 -16.32 16.10 9.38
C ALA A 426 -15.01 16.74 9.89
N ARG A 427 -13.99 15.90 10.13
CA ARG A 427 -12.66 16.33 10.55
C ARG A 427 -12.07 17.41 9.65
N LEU A 428 -12.23 17.33 8.32
CA LEU A 428 -11.68 18.34 7.42
C LEU A 428 -12.33 19.71 7.68
N PHE A 429 -13.65 19.73 7.88
CA PHE A 429 -14.37 20.97 8.23
C PHE A 429 -13.89 21.54 9.56
N GLU A 430 -13.72 20.73 10.60
CA GLU A 430 -13.20 21.19 11.89
C GLU A 430 -11.77 21.75 11.77
N GLN A 431 -10.91 21.08 11.02
CA GLN A 431 -9.52 21.50 10.78
C GLN A 431 -9.45 22.83 10.02
N LEU A 432 -10.38 23.08 9.10
CA LEU A 432 -10.46 24.34 8.35
C LEU A 432 -11.26 25.43 9.09
N THR A 433 -11.92 25.12 10.22
CA THR A 433 -12.63 26.11 11.06
C THR A 433 -11.67 26.90 11.97
N GLN A 434 -10.42 27.07 11.55
CA GLN A 434 -9.41 27.85 12.27
C GLN A 434 -9.59 29.35 12.04
N GLY A 435 -9.20 30.15 13.02
CA GLY A 435 -9.14 31.61 12.91
C GLY A 435 -7.72 32.15 13.10
N PRO A 436 -7.56 33.48 13.06
CA PRO A 436 -6.26 34.13 13.18
C PRO A 436 -5.50 33.73 14.45
N SER A 437 -6.22 33.58 15.56
CA SER A 437 -5.61 33.21 16.84
C SER A 437 -5.11 31.77 16.88
N ASP A 438 -5.71 30.86 16.10
CA ASP A 438 -5.34 29.44 16.02
C ASP A 438 -4.07 29.27 15.17
N LEU A 439 -3.97 30.08 14.10
CA LEU A 439 -2.83 30.09 13.18
C LEU A 439 -1.64 30.92 13.68
N ARG A 440 -1.84 31.80 14.68
CA ARG A 440 -0.78 32.66 15.22
C ARG A 440 0.14 31.89 16.15
N ARG A 441 1.44 32.12 16.02
CA ARG A 441 2.42 31.56 16.94
C ARG A 441 2.19 32.09 18.36
N ARG A 442 1.89 31.18 19.28
CA ARG A 442 1.68 31.50 20.71
C ARG A 442 2.90 31.25 21.60
N GLN A 443 3.89 30.53 21.10
CA GLN A 443 5.13 30.27 21.84
C GLN A 443 6.04 31.50 21.83
N LEU A 444 6.52 31.90 23.02
CA LEU A 444 7.45 33.01 23.17
C LEU A 444 8.84 32.67 22.61
N LEU A 445 9.37 31.49 22.93
CA LEU A 445 10.65 31.00 22.39
C LEU A 445 10.42 29.78 21.47
N SER A 446 11.12 29.72 20.33
CA SER A 446 11.21 28.52 19.47
C SER A 446 12.62 27.97 19.56
N PHE A 447 12.74 26.72 19.97
CA PHE A 447 14.02 26.02 19.94
C PHE A 447 13.78 24.52 19.99
N GLU A 448 14.78 23.77 19.55
CA GLU A 448 14.85 22.34 19.78
C GLU A 448 15.65 22.04 21.04
N MET A 449 15.15 21.13 21.88
CA MET A 449 15.76 20.85 23.18
C MET A 449 17.17 20.29 23.05
N TRP A 450 17.43 19.51 21.99
CA TRP A 450 18.76 18.96 21.72
C TRP A 450 19.78 20.01 21.27
N ASP A 451 19.32 21.15 20.73
CA ASP A 451 20.19 22.25 20.33
C ASP A 451 20.71 23.05 21.55
N VAL A 452 20.03 22.98 22.69
CA VAL A 452 20.36 23.81 23.86
C VAL A 452 21.65 23.31 24.53
N GLY A 453 22.65 24.18 24.60
CA GLY A 453 23.93 23.96 25.26
C GLY A 453 24.08 24.67 26.61
N LYS A 454 23.44 25.84 26.79
CA LYS A 454 23.44 26.58 28.05
C LYS A 454 22.06 27.16 28.36
N MET A 455 21.74 27.20 29.65
CA MET A 455 20.57 27.90 30.18
C MET A 455 21.00 28.78 31.35
N GLY A 456 20.82 30.09 31.19
CA GLY A 456 20.95 31.06 32.28
C GLY A 456 19.57 31.39 32.85
N LEU A 457 19.46 31.40 34.17
CA LEU A 457 18.28 31.86 34.90
C LEU A 457 18.73 32.86 35.95
N SER A 458 18.10 34.02 36.00
CA SER A 458 18.26 35.00 37.07
C SER A 458 16.91 35.26 37.70
N ARG A 459 16.80 35.17 39.02
CA ARG A 459 15.56 35.42 39.76
C ARG A 459 15.88 35.84 41.19
N ASP A 460 15.22 36.88 41.69
CA ASP A 460 15.37 37.35 43.09
C ASP A 460 16.84 37.60 43.51
N GLY A 461 17.69 38.00 42.57
CA GLY A 461 19.14 38.22 42.78
C GLY A 461 20.00 36.95 42.75
N GLN A 462 19.39 35.77 42.63
CA GLN A 462 20.07 34.49 42.47
C GLN A 462 20.32 34.18 40.99
N GLU A 463 21.57 33.92 40.63
CA GLU A 463 21.95 33.42 39.31
C GLU A 463 22.11 31.90 39.32
N ILE A 464 21.49 31.24 38.35
CA ILE A 464 21.63 29.83 38.02
C ILE A 464 22.16 29.74 36.59
N LEU A 465 23.26 29.02 36.41
CA LEU A 465 23.82 28.73 35.10
C LEU A 465 23.93 27.22 34.94
N LEU A 466 23.24 26.70 33.93
CA LEU A 466 23.30 25.31 33.52
C LEU A 466 24.07 25.21 32.20
N GLU A 467 25.03 24.29 32.13
CA GLU A 467 25.81 24.03 30.93
C GLU A 467 25.85 22.53 30.64
N LYS A 468 25.57 22.19 29.38
CA LYS A 468 25.59 20.82 28.89
C LYS A 468 27.04 20.44 28.55
N GLN A 469 27.60 19.49 29.29
CA GLN A 469 28.91 18.91 29.02
C GLN A 469 28.73 17.49 28.45
N LYS A 470 29.07 17.31 27.17
CA LYS A 470 28.69 16.12 26.39
C LYS A 470 27.16 15.96 26.42
N ASP A 471 26.65 14.90 27.04
CA ASP A 471 25.21 14.63 27.16
C ASP A 471 24.65 14.87 28.57
N ARG A 472 25.43 15.46 29.49
CA ARG A 472 25.00 15.70 30.87
C ARG A 472 24.99 17.18 31.23
N TRP A 473 23.93 17.61 31.88
CA TRP A 473 23.79 18.95 32.43
C TRP A 473 24.57 19.11 33.73
N GLN A 474 25.25 20.24 33.87
CA GLN A 474 25.93 20.65 35.10
C GLN A 474 25.47 22.03 35.52
N LEU A 475 25.32 22.21 36.83
CA LEU A 475 25.22 23.52 37.44
C LEU A 475 26.62 24.13 37.48
N LYS A 476 26.73 25.38 37.02
CA LYS A 476 27.95 26.19 37.03
C LYS A 476 27.87 27.38 37.98
N LYS A 477 26.66 27.89 38.22
CA LYS A 477 26.38 28.94 39.21
C LYS A 477 25.15 28.58 40.05
N PRO A 478 25.11 28.94 41.34
CA PRO A 478 26.14 29.67 42.08
C PRO A 478 27.33 28.80 42.51
N ARG A 479 27.20 27.48 42.42
CA ARG A 479 28.26 26.51 42.70
C ARG A 479 28.26 25.42 41.63
N GLU A 480 29.40 24.75 41.47
CA GLU A 480 29.47 23.62 40.54
C GLU A 480 28.80 22.37 41.12
N GLY A 481 28.07 21.62 40.29
CA GLY A 481 27.43 20.37 40.69
C GLY A 481 26.76 19.60 39.56
N LYS A 482 26.60 18.29 39.76
CA LYS A 482 25.81 17.44 38.85
C LYS A 482 24.33 17.72 39.04
N THR A 483 23.58 17.74 37.94
CA THR A 483 22.15 18.03 37.97
C THR A 483 21.30 16.81 37.69
N LYS A 484 20.11 16.77 38.29
CA LYS A 484 19.06 15.81 37.96
C LYS A 484 18.62 16.05 36.51
N TYR A 485 18.89 15.07 35.64
CA TYR A 485 18.52 15.16 34.22
C TYR A 485 17.04 15.47 33.99
N ALA A 486 16.15 14.86 34.78
CA ALA A 486 14.71 15.09 34.71
C ALA A 486 14.37 16.57 35.01
N ALA A 487 14.92 17.15 36.08
CA ALA A 487 14.62 18.53 36.47
C ALA A 487 15.01 19.56 35.39
N VAL A 488 16.16 19.38 34.74
CA VAL A 488 16.58 20.27 33.64
C VAL A 488 15.73 20.06 32.39
N THR A 489 15.36 18.81 32.10
CA THR A 489 14.46 18.47 30.99
C THR A 489 13.07 19.07 31.18
N ASP A 490 12.52 18.98 32.39
CA ASP A 490 11.21 19.54 32.74
C ASP A 490 11.23 21.07 32.59
N LEU A 491 12.29 21.74 33.06
CA LEU A 491 12.46 23.18 32.90
C LEU A 491 12.53 23.59 31.42
N LEU A 492 13.26 22.85 30.58
CA LEU A 492 13.29 23.09 29.13
C LEU A 492 11.92 22.90 28.48
N ASN A 493 11.16 21.88 28.91
CA ASN A 493 9.80 21.64 28.44
C ASN A 493 8.86 22.76 28.84
N ASP A 494 8.92 23.24 30.09
CA ASP A 494 8.12 24.37 30.57
C ASP A 494 8.38 25.62 29.72
N ILE A 495 9.65 25.93 29.45
CA ILE A 495 10.02 27.08 28.60
C ILE A 495 9.53 26.89 27.16
N LYS A 496 9.72 25.70 26.58
CA LYS A 496 9.28 25.38 25.20
C LYS A 496 7.75 25.45 25.06
N ASN A 497 7.02 25.04 26.09
CA ASN A 497 5.56 24.98 26.09
C ASN A 497 4.89 26.27 26.56
N LEU A 498 5.67 27.27 27.00
CA LEU A 498 5.15 28.55 27.44
C LEU A 498 4.46 29.27 26.28
N LYS A 499 3.14 29.41 26.42
CA LYS A 499 2.28 30.13 25.48
C LYS A 499 1.73 31.40 26.14
N TRP A 500 1.69 32.48 25.38
CA TRP A 500 0.98 33.67 25.81
C TRP A 500 -0.54 33.52 25.64
N GLU A 501 -1.28 34.14 26.56
CA GLU A 501 -2.74 34.16 26.59
C GLU A 501 -3.30 35.40 25.90
N LYS A 502 -2.66 36.56 26.09
CA LYS A 502 -3.01 37.82 25.44
C LYS A 502 -1.79 38.69 25.18
N VAL A 503 -1.89 39.57 24.18
CA VAL A 503 -0.99 40.70 24.03
C VAL A 503 -1.45 41.79 24.98
N VAL A 504 -0.56 42.25 25.86
CA VAL A 504 -0.85 43.26 26.89
C VAL A 504 -0.56 44.66 26.36
N ALA A 505 0.53 44.82 25.63
CA ALA A 505 0.92 46.07 25.01
C ALA A 505 1.77 45.83 23.76
N ARG A 506 1.52 46.64 22.73
CA ARG A 506 2.30 46.66 21.48
C ARG A 506 3.39 47.72 21.60
N GLU A 507 4.64 47.31 21.35
CA GLU A 507 5.82 48.17 21.36
C GLU A 507 5.83 49.30 22.43
N PRO A 508 5.56 48.97 23.71
CA PRO A 508 5.42 50.01 24.73
C PRO A 508 6.75 50.70 25.00
N THR A 509 6.69 52.03 25.15
CA THR A 509 7.84 52.86 25.48
C THR A 509 8.20 52.82 26.97
N ASP A 510 7.22 52.56 27.85
CA ASP A 510 7.40 52.47 29.31
C ASP A 510 7.27 51.02 29.79
N LEU A 511 8.41 50.38 30.08
CA LEU A 511 8.47 48.98 30.57
C LEU A 511 8.28 48.86 32.09
N SER A 512 8.40 49.96 32.83
CA SER A 512 8.34 49.98 34.31
C SER A 512 6.98 49.50 34.81
N ARG A 513 5.89 49.90 34.12
CA ARG A 513 4.50 49.51 34.41
C ARG A 513 4.27 48.01 34.40
N TYR A 514 5.11 47.27 33.67
CA TYR A 514 5.00 45.83 33.51
C TYR A 514 6.05 45.07 34.33
N GLY A 515 6.90 45.78 35.09
CA GLY A 515 8.02 45.20 35.82
C GLY A 515 9.12 44.65 34.90
N LEU A 516 9.21 45.12 33.66
CA LEU A 516 10.18 44.60 32.68
C LEU A 516 11.45 45.46 32.56
N GLU A 517 11.49 46.65 33.18
CA GLU A 517 12.72 47.43 33.36
C GLU A 517 13.68 46.74 34.34
N LYS A 518 13.12 46.12 35.40
CA LYS A 518 13.82 45.24 36.33
C LYS A 518 13.02 43.93 36.44
N PRO A 519 13.24 42.98 35.52
CA PRO A 519 12.50 41.71 35.49
C PRO A 519 12.58 40.97 36.82
N ALA A 520 11.45 40.40 37.26
CA ALA A 520 11.39 39.47 38.39
C ALA A 520 12.20 38.20 38.11
N ALA A 521 12.25 37.78 36.84
CA ALA A 521 13.16 36.74 36.39
C ALA A 521 13.56 36.91 34.91
N THR A 522 14.71 36.35 34.55
CA THR A 522 15.20 36.28 33.17
C THR A 522 15.66 34.87 32.86
N VAL A 523 15.26 34.32 31.71
CA VAL A 523 15.71 33.02 31.21
C VAL A 523 16.40 33.22 29.87
N THR A 524 17.64 32.79 29.73
CA THR A 524 18.43 32.87 28.50
C THR A 524 18.83 31.48 28.04
N LEU A 525 18.55 31.16 26.78
CA LEU A 525 18.96 29.90 26.15
C LEU A 525 20.05 30.15 25.11
N THR A 526 21.04 29.26 25.07
CA THR A 526 22.15 29.32 24.11
C THR A 526 22.37 27.95 23.50
N LYS A 527 22.63 27.89 22.19
CA LYS A 527 22.98 26.67 21.46
C LYS A 527 24.30 26.08 21.94
N THR A 528 24.53 24.81 21.63
CA THR A 528 25.82 24.12 21.83
C THR A 528 26.99 24.77 21.08
N ASP A 529 26.72 25.45 19.96
CA ASP A 529 27.71 26.23 19.19
C ASP A 529 27.91 27.67 19.71
N GLY A 530 27.25 28.04 20.81
CA GLY A 530 27.36 29.35 21.45
C GLY A 530 26.41 30.42 20.90
N LYS A 531 25.62 30.15 19.85
CA LYS A 531 24.63 31.13 19.33
C LYS A 531 23.45 31.29 20.30
N PRO A 532 22.90 32.51 20.47
CA PRO A 532 21.70 32.70 21.29
C PRO A 532 20.48 32.00 20.67
N LEU A 533 19.69 31.33 21.51
CA LEU A 533 18.37 30.78 21.15
C LEU A 533 17.22 31.71 21.55
N GLY A 534 17.49 32.65 22.46
CA GLY A 534 16.57 33.69 22.88
C GLY A 534 16.63 33.94 24.39
N THR A 535 16.15 35.12 24.78
CA THR A 535 16.03 35.54 26.18
C THR A 535 14.58 35.91 26.47
N LEU A 536 14.03 35.37 27.56
CA LEU A 536 12.71 35.66 28.10
C LEU A 536 12.87 36.54 29.34
N LEU A 537 12.20 37.69 29.34
CA LEU A 537 12.12 38.62 30.46
C LEU A 537 10.74 38.47 31.09
N LEU A 538 10.70 38.23 32.40
CA LEU A 538 9.49 38.02 33.19
C LEU A 538 9.34 39.17 34.19
N GLY A 539 8.28 39.95 34.03
CA GLY A 539 8.02 41.15 34.81
C GLY A 539 7.14 40.88 36.04
N LYS A 540 6.24 41.82 36.33
CA LYS A 540 5.35 41.71 37.49
C LYS A 540 4.22 40.71 37.24
N THR A 541 3.73 40.13 38.32
CA THR A 541 2.51 39.30 38.34
C THR A 541 1.30 40.16 38.67
N GLU A 542 0.19 39.96 37.96
CA GLU A 542 -1.09 40.63 38.19
C GLU A 542 -2.22 39.59 38.13
N GLY A 543 -2.76 39.24 39.30
CA GLY A 543 -3.68 38.10 39.44
C GLY A 543 -2.98 36.79 39.02
N ASP A 544 -3.62 36.03 38.14
CA ASP A 544 -3.09 34.78 37.61
C ASP A 544 -2.13 34.97 36.42
N LEU A 545 -1.84 36.21 36.02
CA LEU A 545 -1.04 36.53 34.85
C LEU A 545 0.35 37.06 35.21
N LEU A 546 1.34 36.68 34.42
CA LEU A 546 2.70 37.20 34.45
C LEU A 546 2.99 37.94 33.15
N TYR A 547 3.50 39.16 33.25
CA TYR A 547 3.94 39.89 32.06
C TYR A 547 5.28 39.38 31.58
N ALA A 548 5.37 39.09 30.29
CA ALA A 548 6.53 38.49 29.67
C ALA A 548 6.84 39.14 28.32
N LYS A 549 8.12 39.22 27.98
CA LYS A 549 8.60 39.69 26.67
C LYS A 549 9.85 38.93 26.30
N THR A 550 10.09 38.73 25.00
CA THR A 550 11.38 38.23 24.52
C THR A 550 12.29 39.40 24.19
N GLN A 551 13.60 39.23 24.36
CA GLN A 551 14.57 40.28 24.05
C GLN A 551 14.49 40.76 22.59
N ASP A 552 14.13 39.86 21.68
CA ASP A 552 14.11 40.12 20.24
C ASP A 552 12.76 40.60 19.69
N HIS A 553 11.73 40.76 20.54
CA HIS A 553 10.40 41.20 20.11
C HIS A 553 9.83 42.29 21.03
N PRO A 554 9.38 43.44 20.50
CA PRO A 554 9.04 44.62 21.32
C PRO A 554 7.76 44.47 22.16
N ASP A 555 6.82 43.63 21.76
CA ASP A 555 5.54 43.43 22.46
C ASP A 555 5.65 42.77 23.84
N ILE A 556 4.68 43.10 24.69
CA ILE A 556 4.48 42.50 26.01
C ILE A 556 3.28 41.56 25.94
N TYR A 557 3.49 40.37 26.47
CA TYR A 557 2.53 39.29 26.52
C TYR A 557 2.13 38.98 27.97
N ALA A 558 0.93 38.47 28.19
CA ALA A 558 0.58 37.82 29.44
C ALA A 558 0.71 36.31 29.27
N VAL A 559 1.35 35.66 30.24
CA VAL A 559 1.46 34.20 30.35
C VAL A 559 0.93 33.76 31.71
N PRO A 560 0.67 32.45 31.93
CA PRO A 560 0.30 31.95 33.24
C PRO A 560 1.36 32.29 34.31
N SER A 561 0.93 32.88 35.43
CA SER A 561 1.82 33.20 36.56
C SER A 561 2.44 31.97 37.22
N THR A 562 1.84 30.79 37.02
CA THR A 562 2.38 29.50 37.43
C THR A 562 3.73 29.21 36.77
N PHE A 563 4.02 29.77 35.60
CA PHE A 563 5.33 29.62 34.96
C PHE A 563 6.45 30.24 35.81
N LEU A 564 6.24 31.41 36.42
CA LEU A 564 7.24 31.97 37.34
C LEU A 564 7.47 31.04 38.53
N LYS A 565 6.43 30.33 39.01
CA LYS A 565 6.54 29.37 40.12
C LYS A 565 7.27 28.09 39.72
N SER A 566 7.26 27.70 38.43
CA SER A 566 7.98 26.51 37.97
C SER A 566 9.49 26.74 37.81
N LEU A 567 9.92 28.00 37.70
CA LEU A 567 11.34 28.34 37.69
C LEU A 567 11.98 28.10 39.07
N PRO A 568 13.13 27.38 39.14
CA PRO A 568 13.78 27.07 40.41
C PRO A 568 14.25 28.35 41.12
N GLN A 569 13.88 28.49 42.40
CA GLN A 569 14.40 29.54 43.29
C GLN A 569 15.68 29.10 43.98
N ASP A 570 15.73 27.84 44.42
CA ASP A 570 16.91 27.23 45.03
C ASP A 570 17.64 26.34 44.01
N PRO A 571 18.90 26.63 43.68
CA PRO A 571 19.72 25.77 42.82
C PRO A 571 19.82 24.32 43.31
N ALA A 572 19.63 24.05 44.62
CA ALA A 572 19.63 22.71 45.19
C ALA A 572 18.52 21.81 44.60
N ALA A 573 17.40 22.39 44.15
CA ALA A 573 16.33 21.64 43.49
C ALA A 573 16.80 20.93 42.21
N LEU A 574 17.83 21.48 41.55
CA LEU A 574 18.38 20.95 40.31
C LEU A 574 19.49 19.92 40.51
N LEU A 575 20.06 19.79 41.71
CA LEU A 575 21.22 18.94 41.97
C LEU A 575 20.83 17.49 42.32
N GLU A 576 21.70 16.54 41.93
CA GLU A 576 21.59 15.11 42.29
C GLU A 576 21.76 14.83 43.78
#